data_AF-A0AAP8E2Y9-F1
#
_entry.id   AF-A0AAP8E2Y9-F1
#
_cell.length_a   1.000
_cell.length_b   1.000
_cell.length_c   1.000
_cell.angle_alpha   90.00
_cell.angle_beta   90.00
_cell.angle_gamma   90.00
#
_symmetry.space_group_name_H-M   'P 1'
#
loop_
_entity.id
_entity.type
_entity.pdbx_description
1 polymer ?
#
loop_
_entity_poly.entity_id
_entity_poly.type
_entity_poly.pdbx_seq_one_letter_code
_entity_poly.pdbx_strand_id
1 'polypeptide(L)' 'MKVTFKTLDGRTMTKEFASVDEFVTLQNREIPAIDDSAKVLEVVISGQIEEFSGNVADLYFKLSK' A
#
# COMPACT_ATOMS: atom_id res chain seq x y z
N MET A 1 -6.83 4.12 6.18
CA MET A 1 -6.31 2.98 5.38
C MET A 1 -5.02 2.49 6.01
N LYS A 2 -4.80 1.18 6.05
CA LYS A 2 -3.59 0.56 6.61
C LYS A 2 -3.07 -0.46 5.60
N VAL A 3 -1.77 -0.43 5.34
CA VAL A 3 -1.09 -1.37 4.44
C VAL A 3 0.04 -2.04 5.20
N THR A 4 -0.02 -3.36 5.29
CA THR A 4 1.08 -4.19 5.78
C THR A 4 1.79 -4.79 4.57
N PHE A 5 3.10 -4.60 4.49
CA PHE A 5 3.92 -4.98 3.35
C PHE A 5 5.26 -5.59 3.79
N LYS A 6 5.85 -6.38 2.90
CA LYS A 6 7.19 -6.93 3.05
C LYS A 6 8.13 -6.27 2.05
N THR A 7 9.15 -5.58 2.55
CA THR A 7 10.20 -4.95 1.76
C THR A 7 11.13 -5.99 1.13
N LEU A 8 11.93 -5.58 0.13
CA LEU A 8 12.89 -6.46 -0.53
C LEU A 8 13.97 -7.02 0.42
N ASP A 9 14.33 -6.26 1.45
CA ASP A 9 15.26 -6.72 2.51
C ASP A 9 14.62 -7.71 3.49
N GLY A 10 13.35 -8.06 3.28
CA GLY A 10 12.63 -9.08 4.03
C GLY A 10 11.92 -8.59 5.29
N ARG A 11 11.98 -7.29 5.60
CA ARG A 11 11.28 -6.72 6.76
C ARG A 11 9.78 -6.58 6.49
N THR A 12 8.99 -6.90 7.50
CA THR A 12 7.55 -6.61 7.48
C THR A 12 7.33 -5.25 8.12
N MET A 13 6.64 -4.36 7.42
CA MET A 13 6.29 -3.02 7.88
C MET A 13 4.79 -2.79 7.69
N THR A 14 4.28 -1.86 8.48
CA THR A 14 2.90 -1.41 8.40
C THR A 14 2.90 0.10 8.31
N LYS A 15 2.13 0.65 7.38
CA LYS A 15 1.94 2.09 7.22
C LYS A 15 0.46 2.43 7.20
N GLU A 16 0.12 3.49 7.91
CA GLU A 16 -1.23 4.02 7.99
C GLU A 16 -1.33 5.32 7.19
N PHE A 17 -2.50 5.50 6.60
CA PHE A 17 -2.91 6.64 5.79
C PHE A 17 -4.30 7.06 6.28
N ALA A 18 -4.58 8.36 6.32
CA ALA A 18 -5.87 8.93 6.67
C ALA A 18 -6.98 8.42 5.73
N SER A 19 -6.69 8.30 4.43
CA SER A 19 -7.66 7.83 3.42
C SER A 19 -6.97 7.06 2.28
N VAL A 20 -7.78 6.48 1.39
CA VAL A 20 -7.29 5.90 0.12
C VAL A 20 -6.69 7.00 -0.76
N ASP A 21 -7.34 8.16 -0.85
CA ASP A 21 -6.86 9.30 -1.64
C ASP A 21 -5.49 9.79 -1.17
N GLU A 22 -5.23 9.80 0.15
CA GLU A 22 -3.91 10.14 0.67
C GLU A 22 -2.88 9.09 0.23
N PHE A 23 -3.18 7.80 0.35
CA PHE A 23 -2.28 6.76 -0.14
C PHE A 23 -1.94 6.96 -1.61
N VAL A 24 -2.93 7.14 -2.48
CA VAL A 24 -2.74 7.37 -3.92
C VAL A 24 -1.88 8.61 -4.16
N THR A 25 -2.19 9.72 -3.48
CA THR A 25 -1.44 10.98 -3.60
C THR A 25 0.02 10.84 -3.15
N LEU A 26 0.26 10.15 -2.04
CA LEU A 26 1.62 9.94 -1.52
C LEU A 26 2.42 8.94 -2.36
N GLN A 27 1.75 7.97 -2.97
CA GLN A 27 2.40 6.97 -3.81
C GLN A 27 2.79 7.54 -5.18
N ASN A 28 2.07 8.54 -5.69
CA ASN A 28 2.37 9.20 -6.97
C ASN A 28 3.49 10.27 -6.88
N ARG A 29 4.22 10.36 -5.77
CA ARG A 29 5.33 11.32 -5.59
C ARG A 29 6.62 10.79 -6.22
N GLU A 30 7.57 11.69 -6.47
CA GLU A 30 8.93 11.32 -6.94
C GLU A 30 9.59 10.29 -6.03
N ILE A 31 9.39 10.43 -4.70
CA ILE A 31 9.73 9.40 -3.72
C ILE A 31 8.42 8.87 -3.14
N PRO A 32 8.00 7.64 -3.50
CA PRO A 32 6.74 7.09 -3.03
C PRO A 32 6.75 6.82 -1.53
N ALA A 33 5.56 6.80 -0.92
CA ALA A 33 5.43 6.51 0.50
C ALA A 33 5.86 5.09 0.89
N ILE A 34 5.73 4.13 -0.03
CA ILE A 34 6.19 2.74 0.12
C ILE A 34 6.88 2.36 -1.19
N ASP A 35 7.95 1.57 -1.11
CA ASP A 35 8.60 1.03 -2.32
C ASP A 35 7.60 0.19 -3.14
N ASP A 36 7.48 0.50 -4.43
CA ASP A 36 6.55 -0.13 -5.37
C ASP A 36 6.71 -1.66 -5.46
N SER A 37 7.95 -2.15 -5.28
CA SER A 37 8.27 -3.58 -5.35
C SER A 37 7.92 -4.35 -4.07
N ALA A 38 7.59 -3.66 -2.98
CA ALA A 38 7.24 -4.30 -1.72
C ALA A 38 5.98 -5.15 -1.88
N LYS A 39 6.02 -6.38 -1.35
CA LYS A 39 4.88 -7.30 -1.42
C LYS A 39 3.83 -6.88 -0.41
N VAL A 40 2.59 -6.70 -0.84
CA VAL A 40 1.48 -6.42 0.08
C VAL A 40 1.06 -7.72 0.74
N LEU A 41 0.91 -7.67 2.07
CA LEU A 41 0.46 -8.80 2.88
C LEU A 41 -0.97 -8.60 3.37
N GLU A 42 -1.37 -7.35 3.67
CA GLU A 42 -2.70 -7.01 4.15
C GLU A 42 -3.02 -5.56 3.79
N VAL A 43 -4.26 -5.31 3.41
CA VAL A 43 -4.81 -3.97 3.22
C VAL A 43 -6.09 -3.86 4.04
N VAL A 44 -6.19 -2.81 4.86
CA VAL A 44 -7.40 -2.50 5.63
C VAL A 44 -7.93 -1.14 5.20
N ILE A 45 -9.15 -1.11 4.68
CA ILE A 45 -9.87 0.10 4.27
C ILE A 45 -11.15 0.19 5.10
N SER A 46 -11.39 1.33 5.74
CA SER A 46 -12.58 1.55 6.58
C SER A 46 -12.82 0.47 7.66
N GLY A 47 -11.75 -0.14 8.17
CA GLY A 47 -11.80 -1.20 9.18
C GLY A 47 -12.05 -2.60 8.64
N GLN A 48 -12.20 -2.78 7.32
CA GLN A 48 -12.38 -4.08 6.67
C GLN A 48 -11.10 -4.51 5.95
N ILE A 49 -10.77 -5.80 6.06
CA ILE A 49 -9.66 -6.39 5.31
C ILE A 49 -10.11 -6.56 3.86
N GLU A 50 -9.34 -5.99 2.94
CA GLU A 50 -9.58 -6.07 1.51
C GLU A 50 -8.83 -7.26 0.91
N GLU A 51 -9.53 -8.06 0.08
CA GLU A 51 -8.86 -9.10 -0.69
C GLU A 51 -7.95 -8.47 -1.75
N PHE A 52 -6.65 -8.71 -1.58
CA PHE A 52 -5.61 -8.21 -2.47
C PHE A 52 -4.43 -9.17 -2.52
N SER A 53 -3.86 -9.35 -3.71
CA SER A 53 -2.62 -10.08 -3.95
C SER A 53 -1.82 -9.32 -4.99
N GLY A 54 -0.59 -8.96 -4.65
CA GLY A 54 0.27 -8.15 -5.51
C GLY A 54 1.31 -7.39 -4.72
N ASN A 55 2.04 -6.51 -5.41
CA ASN A 55 2.94 -5.55 -4.78
C ASN A 55 2.24 -4.19 -4.57
N VAL A 56 3.00 -3.20 -4.10
CA VAL A 56 2.47 -1.87 -3.82
C VAL A 56 2.10 -1.12 -5.10
N ALA A 57 2.83 -1.29 -6.21
CA ALA A 57 2.44 -0.72 -7.49
C ALA A 57 1.09 -1.25 -7.98
N ASP A 58 0.86 -2.57 -7.88
CA ASP A 58 -0.42 -3.20 -8.22
C ASP A 58 -1.56 -2.63 -7.36
N LEU A 59 -1.29 -2.38 -6.07
CA LEU A 59 -2.25 -1.79 -5.14
C LEU A 59 -2.57 -0.34 -5.53
N TYR A 60 -1.56 0.44 -5.88
CA TYR A 60 -1.73 1.80 -6.39
C TYR A 60 -2.61 1.81 -7.64
N PHE A 61 -2.32 0.99 -8.64
CA PHE A 61 -3.11 0.91 -9.86
C PHE A 61 -4.54 0.41 -9.61
N LYS A 62 -4.76 -0.48 -8.64
CA LYS A 62 -6.11 -0.94 -8.24
C LYS A 62 -6.92 0.21 -7.63
N LEU A 63 -6.30 1.00 -6.76
CA LEU A 63 -6.97 2.06 -5.99
C LEU A 63 -7.05 3.41 -6.71
N SER A 64 -6.31 3.59 -7.79
CA SER A 64 -6.35 4.80 -8.63
C SER A 64 -7.44 4.77 -9.71
N LYS A 65 -8.29 3.75 -9.71
CA LYS A 65 -9.45 3.60 -10.62
C LYS A 65 -10.72 4.07 -9.95
#